data_AF-A0A9P4GIR5-F1
#
_entry.id   AF-A0A9P4GIR5-F1
#
_cell.length_a   1.000
_cell.length_b   1.000
_cell.length_c   1.000
_cell.angle_alpha   90.00
_cell.angle_beta   90.00
_cell.angle_gamma   90.00
#
_symmetry.space_group_name_H-M   'P 1'
#
loop_
_entity.id
_entity.type
_entity.pdbx_description
1 polymer ?
#
loop_
_entity_poly.entity_id
_entity_poly.type
_entity_poly.pdbx_seq_one_letter_code
_entity_poly.pdbx_strand_id
1 'polypeptide(L)'
;MRKLGEDNSNFVREKLDPLLTWPDKDSSNPKGFYEDKPPFDRTVEWFGKVMGFDKYQTPYTFTDSWDKVEIMATFLVPKDLQPGDNCPIMWYFHGGGFVTDTRKCTGAGDHVPWYSKASLEHAKRHKAIVIAPDYPLGPEAHYKTIADSVRDFLRFYKEDGCFEAGEDHWTQWLAKAIDKEDVTINREKVFIEGESAGAHAAVTAMFLNADKGDGAKLNINAALLRYPMIAHYERSFPSRSKTLSYMGHNVFEADAIHQASAIVAEIEVLQKLGLVPTRARGYAPEYMAPAFLLSTTGFWKYLFQRRHQCSSGLPSDERDYMDCLERAEKCSTTVESRHLPPIVMYHGHDDLNCPYHNTEKFKQLLMKYYPEQYVENETVFLEPVTFLNEKAGLEGNYSPEVGHGFDYALRGDREPFLKRAYERVDRFWPECK
;
A
#
# COMPACT_ATOMS: atom_id res chain seq x y z
N MET A 1 -26.98 -9.90 14.23
CA MET A 1 -25.57 -9.66 13.84
C MET A 1 -25.23 -8.18 13.88
N ARG A 2 -25.82 -7.28 13.05
CA ARG A 2 -25.53 -5.82 13.11
C ARG A 2 -25.55 -5.23 14.54
N LYS A 3 -26.61 -5.50 15.33
CA LYS A 3 -26.71 -5.10 16.74
C LYS A 3 -25.62 -5.70 17.67
N LEU A 4 -25.21 -6.95 17.43
CA LEU A 4 -24.06 -7.55 18.13
C LEU A 4 -22.75 -6.86 17.75
N GLY A 5 -22.62 -6.38 16.51
CA GLY A 5 -21.50 -5.55 16.08
C GLY A 5 -21.48 -4.19 16.79
N GLU A 6 -22.62 -3.51 16.87
CA GLU A 6 -22.77 -2.23 17.57
C GLU A 6 -22.48 -2.37 19.08
N ASP A 7 -23.08 -3.37 19.74
CA ASP A 7 -22.90 -3.64 21.17
C ASP A 7 -21.45 -4.05 21.51
N ASN A 8 -20.79 -4.86 20.66
CA ASN A 8 -19.40 -5.28 20.88
C ASN A 8 -18.36 -4.22 20.48
N SER A 9 -18.63 -3.37 19.48
CA SER A 9 -17.65 -2.41 18.94
C SER A 9 -17.15 -1.46 20.03
N ASN A 10 -18.04 -0.91 20.86
CA ASN A 10 -17.66 -0.05 21.97
C ASN A 10 -16.75 -0.77 22.98
N PHE A 11 -17.08 -2.01 23.36
CA PHE A 11 -16.30 -2.83 24.30
C PHE A 11 -14.90 -3.18 23.75
N VAL A 12 -14.81 -3.51 22.46
CA VAL A 12 -13.55 -3.84 21.77
C VAL A 12 -12.66 -2.60 21.63
N ARG A 13 -13.25 -1.47 21.24
CA ARG A 13 -12.54 -0.20 20.98
C ARG A 13 -12.07 0.48 22.28
N GLU A 14 -12.86 0.41 23.36
CA GLU A 14 -12.53 1.02 24.66
C GLU A 14 -11.15 0.62 25.20
N LYS A 15 -10.73 -0.64 24.98
CA LYS A 15 -9.40 -1.12 25.39
C LYS A 15 -8.33 -0.95 24.32
N LEU A 16 -8.65 -1.25 23.07
CA LEU A 16 -7.66 -1.27 22.01
C LEU A 16 -7.25 0.15 21.60
N ASP A 17 -8.19 1.06 21.36
CA ASP A 17 -7.87 2.39 20.82
C ASP A 17 -6.91 3.21 21.70
N PRO A 18 -7.04 3.26 23.05
CA PRO A 18 -6.06 3.93 23.91
C PRO A 18 -4.64 3.36 23.79
N LEU A 19 -4.49 2.08 23.44
CA LEU A 19 -3.17 1.48 23.20
C LEU A 19 -2.57 1.92 21.85
N LEU A 20 -3.42 2.28 20.89
CA LEU A 20 -3.05 2.71 19.53
C LEU A 20 -2.81 4.23 19.44
N THR A 21 -3.38 5.05 20.34
CA THR A 21 -3.19 6.51 20.42
C THR A 21 -2.07 6.93 21.39
N TRP A 22 -0.95 6.20 21.38
CA TRP A 22 0.20 6.42 22.26
C TRP A 22 1.19 7.48 21.67
N PRO A 23 1.94 8.25 22.48
CA PRO A 23 1.88 8.36 23.95
C PRO A 23 0.67 9.16 24.44
N ASP A 24 0.11 10.02 23.59
CA ASP A 24 -1.00 10.91 23.89
C ASP A 24 -1.82 11.23 22.63
N LYS A 25 -2.97 11.88 22.84
CA LYS A 25 -3.88 12.29 21.75
C LYS A 25 -3.31 13.40 20.87
N ASP A 26 -2.37 14.20 21.38
CA ASP A 26 -1.79 15.30 20.61
C ASP A 26 -0.75 14.79 19.60
N SER A 27 -0.06 13.69 19.91
CA SER A 27 0.79 12.93 18.99
C SER A 27 0.02 12.34 17.80
N SER A 28 -1.31 12.23 17.91
CA SER A 28 -2.23 11.83 16.83
C SER A 28 -3.06 12.99 16.27
N ASN A 29 -2.67 14.25 16.51
CA ASN A 29 -3.37 15.43 15.99
C ASN A 29 -2.91 15.84 14.57
N PRO A 30 -3.79 15.75 13.53
CA PRO A 30 -3.43 16.10 12.16
C PRO A 30 -2.87 17.50 11.98
N LYS A 31 -3.36 18.46 12.78
CA LYS A 31 -2.95 19.86 12.67
C LYS A 31 -1.45 20.03 12.98
N GLY A 32 -1.02 19.59 14.17
CA GLY A 32 0.39 19.67 14.57
C GLY A 32 1.33 18.77 13.76
N PHE A 33 0.80 17.70 13.16
CA PHE A 33 1.59 16.82 12.31
C PHE A 33 1.84 17.41 10.91
N TYR A 34 0.83 18.02 10.28
CA TYR A 34 0.90 18.46 8.88
C TYR A 34 1.22 19.93 8.64
N GLU A 35 0.90 20.84 9.57
CA GLU A 35 1.16 22.27 9.38
C GLU A 35 2.65 22.53 9.11
N ASP A 36 2.90 23.39 8.12
CA ASP A 36 4.19 23.89 7.66
C ASP A 36 5.23 22.82 7.24
N LYS A 37 4.79 21.63 6.83
CA LYS A 37 5.68 20.53 6.39
C LYS A 37 5.36 20.01 4.98
N PRO A 38 5.72 20.72 3.91
CA PRO A 38 5.61 20.22 2.54
C PRO A 38 6.31 18.86 2.36
N PRO A 39 5.74 17.92 1.59
CA PRO A 39 4.48 17.99 0.85
C PRO A 39 3.25 17.51 1.64
N PHE A 40 3.35 17.38 2.96
CA PHE A 40 2.27 16.83 3.79
C PHE A 40 1.21 17.88 4.19
N ASP A 41 1.41 19.14 3.79
CA ASP A 41 0.49 20.29 3.91
C ASP A 41 -0.64 20.30 2.86
N ARG A 42 -0.65 19.33 1.93
CA ARG A 42 -1.66 19.22 0.87
C ARG A 42 -3.08 19.06 1.43
N THR A 43 -4.00 19.88 0.93
CA THR A 43 -5.41 19.84 1.29
C THR A 43 -6.13 18.63 0.70
N VAL A 44 -7.27 18.23 1.29
CA VAL A 44 -8.14 17.16 0.76
C VAL A 44 -8.64 17.42 -0.66
N GLU A 45 -8.58 18.67 -1.13
CA GLU A 45 -8.97 19.08 -2.48
C GLU A 45 -7.83 18.92 -3.52
N TRP A 46 -6.62 18.51 -3.12
CA TRP A 46 -5.43 18.47 -3.98
C TRP A 46 -5.63 17.63 -5.25
N PHE A 47 -6.29 16.47 -5.16
CA PHE A 47 -6.66 15.69 -6.35
C PHE A 47 -7.48 16.53 -7.35
N GLY A 48 -8.52 17.22 -6.85
CA GLY A 48 -9.49 17.93 -7.68
C GLY A 48 -9.06 19.32 -8.17
N LYS A 49 -8.29 20.06 -7.37
CA LYS A 49 -7.87 21.45 -7.64
C LYS A 49 -6.44 21.59 -8.15
N VAL A 50 -5.55 20.65 -7.81
CA VAL A 50 -4.12 20.74 -8.19
C VAL A 50 -3.77 19.71 -9.26
N MET A 51 -4.13 18.44 -9.07
CA MET A 51 -3.83 17.37 -10.05
C MET A 51 -4.87 17.27 -11.17
N GLY A 52 -6.11 17.71 -10.90
CA GLY A 52 -7.20 17.74 -11.87
C GLY A 52 -7.84 16.37 -12.09
N PHE A 53 -8.15 15.66 -11.01
CA PHE A 53 -8.90 14.40 -11.00
C PHE A 53 -10.23 14.55 -10.24
N ASP A 54 -11.28 13.88 -10.69
CA ASP A 54 -12.48 13.63 -9.88
C ASP A 54 -12.33 12.33 -9.09
N LYS A 55 -12.91 12.29 -7.88
CA LYS A 55 -12.81 11.16 -6.95
C LYS A 55 -14.16 10.47 -6.79
N TYR A 56 -14.20 9.17 -7.09
CA TYR A 56 -15.34 8.28 -6.83
C TYR A 56 -14.89 7.14 -5.90
N GLN A 57 -15.83 6.52 -5.18
CA GLN A 57 -15.55 5.39 -4.29
C GLN A 57 -16.72 4.40 -4.34
N THR A 58 -16.41 3.10 -4.36
CA THR A 58 -17.39 2.01 -4.26
C THR A 58 -16.77 0.86 -3.44
N PRO A 59 -17.55 0.04 -2.70
CA PRO A 59 -17.03 -1.19 -2.12
C PRO A 59 -16.50 -2.14 -3.21
N TYR A 60 -15.50 -2.95 -2.89
CA TYR A 60 -15.12 -4.10 -3.72
C TYR A 60 -15.24 -5.44 -2.97
N THR A 61 -15.27 -5.42 -1.63
CA THR A 61 -15.59 -6.58 -0.80
C THR A 61 -16.02 -6.14 0.61
N PHE A 62 -16.41 -7.12 1.41
CA PHE A 62 -16.71 -6.98 2.83
C PHE A 62 -15.84 -7.97 3.61
N THR A 63 -15.33 -7.56 4.75
CA THR A 63 -14.51 -8.43 5.61
C THR A 63 -15.29 -9.66 6.09
N ASP A 64 -14.63 -10.81 6.23
CA ASP A 64 -15.30 -12.00 6.78
C ASP A 64 -15.38 -12.01 8.32
N SER A 65 -14.91 -10.95 8.99
CA SER A 65 -14.96 -10.77 10.45
C SER A 65 -16.38 -10.48 10.98
N TRP A 66 -16.51 -10.42 12.31
CA TRP A 66 -17.76 -10.18 13.04
C TRP A 66 -18.39 -8.80 12.76
N ASP A 67 -17.58 -7.82 12.35
CA ASP A 67 -17.95 -6.43 12.11
C ASP A 67 -18.32 -6.13 10.64
N LYS A 68 -18.02 -7.05 9.69
CA LYS A 68 -18.41 -6.97 8.27
C LYS A 68 -18.14 -5.60 7.62
N VAL A 69 -16.98 -5.03 7.92
CA VAL A 69 -16.50 -3.75 7.40
C VAL A 69 -16.40 -3.78 5.87
N GLU A 70 -16.93 -2.76 5.21
CA GLU A 70 -16.78 -2.46 3.79
C GLU A 70 -15.32 -2.13 3.46
N ILE A 71 -14.75 -2.78 2.46
CA ILE A 71 -13.45 -2.43 1.90
C ILE A 71 -13.66 -1.79 0.53
N MET A 72 -13.21 -0.55 0.40
CA MET A 72 -13.52 0.31 -0.74
C MET A 72 -12.37 0.36 -1.74
N ALA A 73 -12.70 0.67 -2.99
CA ALA A 73 -11.73 1.15 -3.96
C ALA A 73 -12.00 2.63 -4.28
N THR A 74 -10.94 3.44 -4.28
CA THR A 74 -11.00 4.84 -4.68
C THR A 74 -10.60 4.99 -6.14
N PHE A 75 -11.45 5.61 -6.94
CA PHE A 75 -11.24 5.87 -8.35
C PHE A 75 -10.90 7.35 -8.54
N LEU A 76 -9.73 7.65 -9.12
CA LEU A 76 -9.35 8.98 -9.57
C LEU A 76 -9.45 9.03 -11.10
N VAL A 77 -10.34 9.85 -11.63
CA VAL A 77 -10.57 10.00 -13.07
C VAL A 77 -10.05 11.36 -13.54
N PRO A 78 -9.23 11.46 -14.61
CA PRO A 78 -8.77 12.75 -15.12
C PRO A 78 -9.93 13.66 -15.59
N LYS A 79 -9.91 14.93 -15.18
CA LYS A 79 -10.94 15.92 -15.58
C LYS A 79 -10.93 16.26 -17.06
N ASP A 80 -9.77 16.14 -17.68
CA ASP A 80 -9.47 16.48 -19.07
C ASP A 80 -9.70 15.34 -20.08
N LEU A 81 -10.30 14.21 -19.66
CA LEU A 81 -10.81 13.20 -20.59
C LEU A 81 -11.77 13.83 -21.62
N GLN A 82 -11.62 13.41 -22.87
CA GLN A 82 -12.42 13.82 -24.03
C GLN A 82 -13.29 12.65 -24.53
N PRO A 83 -14.36 12.91 -25.29
CA PRO A 83 -15.12 11.84 -25.94
C PRO A 83 -14.24 10.96 -26.83
N GLY A 84 -14.45 9.64 -26.77
CA GLY A 84 -13.63 8.65 -27.47
C GLY A 84 -12.33 8.25 -26.76
N ASP A 85 -12.02 8.80 -25.58
CA ASP A 85 -10.79 8.47 -24.86
C ASP A 85 -10.78 7.02 -24.33
N ASN A 86 -9.73 6.29 -24.68
CA ASN A 86 -9.48 4.90 -24.29
C ASN A 86 -8.61 4.85 -23.03
N CYS A 87 -9.24 4.91 -21.86
CA CYS A 87 -8.60 5.13 -20.56
C CYS A 87 -7.99 3.83 -20.00
N PRO A 88 -6.65 3.67 -19.94
CA PRO A 88 -6.04 2.51 -19.29
C PRO A 88 -6.19 2.60 -17.77
N ILE A 89 -5.92 1.49 -17.08
CA ILE A 89 -6.02 1.43 -15.63
C ILE A 89 -4.65 1.46 -14.97
N MET A 90 -4.53 2.28 -13.93
CA MET A 90 -3.42 2.23 -12.98
C MET A 90 -3.97 1.76 -11.62
N TRP A 91 -3.52 0.62 -11.10
CA TRP A 91 -3.76 0.28 -9.69
C TRP A 91 -2.72 0.95 -8.81
N TYR A 92 -3.14 1.70 -7.79
CA TYR A 92 -2.25 2.32 -6.81
C TYR A 92 -2.45 1.69 -5.43
N PHE A 93 -1.47 0.92 -4.98
CA PHE A 93 -1.46 0.37 -3.62
C PHE A 93 -0.75 1.36 -2.69
N HIS A 94 -1.48 1.89 -1.70
CA HIS A 94 -1.01 2.98 -0.85
C HIS A 94 0.07 2.55 0.15
N GLY A 95 0.92 3.49 0.57
CA GLY A 95 1.93 3.23 1.61
C GLY A 95 1.35 3.01 3.02
N GLY A 96 2.16 3.31 4.03
CA GLY A 96 1.74 3.22 5.44
C GLY A 96 2.05 1.91 6.15
N GLY A 97 2.96 1.15 5.56
CA GLY A 97 3.60 0.02 6.21
C GLY A 97 2.73 -1.22 6.42
N PHE A 98 1.44 -1.21 6.09
CA PHE A 98 0.37 -2.02 6.72
C PHE A 98 0.16 -1.70 8.21
N VAL A 99 1.24 -1.36 8.92
CA VAL A 99 1.32 -0.77 10.26
C VAL A 99 2.44 0.29 10.42
N THR A 100 3.46 0.49 9.57
CA THR A 100 4.71 1.27 9.88
C THR A 100 4.84 2.63 9.21
N ASP A 101 5.24 3.68 9.93
CA ASP A 101 6.62 4.02 10.35
C ASP A 101 6.63 4.67 11.79
N THR A 102 7.71 5.31 12.26
CA THR A 102 7.67 6.45 13.23
C THR A 102 6.59 7.49 12.89
N ARG A 103 6.01 7.40 11.68
CA ARG A 103 5.05 8.31 11.09
C ARG A 103 3.92 7.65 10.23
N LYS A 104 3.45 6.38 10.42
CA LYS A 104 2.22 5.77 9.77
C LYS A 104 1.68 4.43 10.41
N CYS A 105 0.46 4.25 10.98
CA CYS A 105 -0.30 2.94 10.92
C CYS A 105 -1.57 3.16 10.09
N THR A 106 -1.35 3.69 8.91
CA THR A 106 -2.36 4.42 8.18
C THR A 106 -2.32 3.95 6.74
N GLY A 107 -3.32 4.31 5.96
CA GLY A 107 -3.60 3.68 4.69
C GLY A 107 -5.01 4.01 4.31
N ALA A 108 -5.15 4.71 3.19
CA ALA A 108 -6.41 4.84 2.48
C ALA A 108 -6.08 5.21 1.03
N GLY A 109 -6.84 4.65 0.10
CA GLY A 109 -6.80 4.99 -1.33
C GLY A 109 -7.23 6.43 -1.64
N ASP A 110 -7.58 7.23 -0.64
CA ASP A 110 -7.83 8.67 -0.78
C ASP A 110 -6.95 9.57 0.11
N HIS A 111 -5.89 9.04 0.73
CA HIS A 111 -4.99 9.84 1.56
C HIS A 111 -3.98 10.65 0.71
N VAL A 112 -4.45 11.84 0.28
CA VAL A 112 -3.72 12.84 -0.52
C VAL A 112 -2.21 12.97 -0.25
N PRO A 113 -1.71 13.12 1.00
CA PRO A 113 -0.30 13.36 1.26
C PRO A 113 0.68 12.29 0.77
N TRP A 114 0.22 11.08 0.41
CA TRP A 114 1.10 9.98 -0.01
C TRP A 114 1.13 9.73 -1.51
N TYR A 115 0.34 10.45 -2.30
CA TYR A 115 0.46 10.35 -3.74
C TYR A 115 1.72 11.07 -4.21
N SER A 116 2.59 10.38 -4.94
CA SER A 116 3.69 11.06 -5.64
C SER A 116 3.11 12.00 -6.69
N LYS A 117 3.59 13.24 -6.73
CA LYS A 117 3.15 14.20 -7.75
C LYS A 117 3.44 13.65 -9.15
N ALA A 118 4.65 13.12 -9.36
CA ALA A 118 5.07 12.52 -10.62
C ALA A 118 4.20 11.31 -11.04
N SER A 119 3.68 10.54 -10.08
CA SER A 119 2.79 9.40 -10.34
C SER A 119 1.44 9.85 -10.91
N LEU A 120 0.80 10.85 -10.31
CA LEU A 120 -0.46 11.38 -10.84
C LEU A 120 -0.26 12.20 -12.14
N GLU A 121 0.89 12.85 -12.33
CA GLU A 121 1.25 13.45 -13.61
C GLU A 121 1.42 12.38 -14.71
N HIS A 122 2.05 11.24 -14.39
CA HIS A 122 2.19 10.09 -15.29
C HIS A 122 0.83 9.48 -15.66
N ALA A 123 -0.01 9.16 -14.67
CA ALA A 123 -1.36 8.66 -14.90
C ALA A 123 -2.17 9.61 -15.79
N LYS A 124 -2.09 10.92 -15.54
CA LYS A 124 -2.79 11.94 -16.33
C LYS A 124 -2.30 12.01 -17.77
N ARG A 125 -0.99 11.96 -18.04
CA ARG A 125 -0.46 11.88 -19.43
C ARG A 125 -1.05 10.70 -20.19
N HIS A 126 -1.19 9.55 -19.52
CA HIS A 126 -1.73 8.33 -20.12
C HIS A 126 -3.26 8.28 -20.14
N LYS A 127 -3.96 9.36 -19.71
CA LYS A 127 -5.42 9.43 -19.55
C LYS A 127 -5.98 8.30 -18.68
N ALA A 128 -5.18 7.86 -17.72
CA ALA A 128 -5.44 6.66 -16.94
C ALA A 128 -6.39 6.94 -15.78
N ILE A 129 -7.28 5.98 -15.52
CA ILE A 129 -8.08 5.94 -14.29
C ILE A 129 -7.22 5.25 -13.23
N VAL A 130 -6.97 5.94 -12.12
CA VAL A 130 -6.26 5.35 -10.98
C VAL A 130 -7.29 4.66 -10.07
N ILE A 131 -7.10 3.39 -9.80
CA ILE A 131 -7.88 2.62 -8.83
C ILE A 131 -7.00 2.31 -7.63
N ALA A 132 -7.32 2.87 -6.48
CA ALA A 132 -6.60 2.68 -5.24
C ALA A 132 -7.47 1.85 -4.27
N PRO A 133 -7.29 0.51 -4.21
CA PRO A 133 -7.99 -0.33 -3.24
C PRO A 133 -7.47 -0.05 -1.83
N ASP A 134 -8.39 0.15 -0.90
CA ASP A 134 -8.11 -0.01 0.52
C ASP A 134 -7.88 -1.50 0.84
N TYR A 135 -7.21 -1.81 1.94
CA TYR A 135 -7.10 -3.17 2.46
C TYR A 135 -6.91 -3.16 3.98
N PRO A 136 -7.29 -4.25 4.68
CA PRO A 136 -7.17 -4.36 6.13
C PRO A 136 -5.78 -4.01 6.65
N LEU A 137 -5.72 -3.05 7.57
CA LEU A 137 -4.52 -2.58 8.25
C LEU A 137 -4.35 -3.31 9.58
N GLY A 138 -3.09 -3.45 10.00
CA GLY A 138 -2.78 -3.97 11.32
C GLY A 138 -2.82 -2.90 12.43
N PRO A 139 -2.41 -3.26 13.67
CA PRO A 139 -2.08 -4.62 14.13
C PRO A 139 -3.25 -5.62 14.09
N GLU A 140 -4.46 -5.13 13.90
CA GLU A 140 -5.68 -5.92 13.74
C GLU A 140 -5.61 -6.93 12.59
N ALA A 141 -5.29 -6.50 11.36
CA ALA A 141 -5.02 -7.41 10.25
C ALA A 141 -3.66 -8.13 10.38
N HIS A 142 -3.57 -9.31 9.76
CA HIS A 142 -2.32 -10.03 9.47
C HIS A 142 -2.19 -10.25 7.95
N TYR A 143 -1.05 -10.76 7.47
CA TYR A 143 -0.83 -10.91 6.02
C TYR A 143 -1.93 -11.69 5.31
N LYS A 144 -2.49 -12.75 5.93
CA LYS A 144 -3.61 -13.47 5.31
C LYS A 144 -4.83 -12.59 5.06
N THR A 145 -5.25 -11.76 6.02
CA THR A 145 -6.40 -10.85 5.83
C THR A 145 -6.16 -9.85 4.70
N ILE A 146 -4.92 -9.37 4.55
CA ILE A 146 -4.51 -8.51 3.45
C ILE A 146 -4.54 -9.27 2.12
N ALA A 147 -3.96 -10.47 2.07
CA ALA A 147 -3.94 -11.30 0.86
C ALA A 147 -5.36 -11.71 0.42
N ASP A 148 -6.25 -12.01 1.35
CA ASP A 148 -7.66 -12.31 1.10
C ASP A 148 -8.38 -11.09 0.49
N SER A 149 -8.19 -9.90 1.08
CA SER A 149 -8.73 -8.64 0.52
C SER A 149 -8.17 -8.33 -0.87
N VAL A 150 -6.87 -8.55 -1.10
CA VAL A 150 -6.26 -8.35 -2.42
C VAL A 150 -6.77 -9.39 -3.44
N ARG A 151 -7.01 -10.64 -3.04
CA ARG A 151 -7.64 -11.67 -3.88
C ARG A 151 -9.08 -11.28 -4.25
N ASP A 152 -9.83 -10.73 -3.31
CA ASP A 152 -11.17 -10.18 -3.54
C ASP A 152 -11.15 -8.99 -4.51
N PHE A 153 -10.19 -8.07 -4.39
CA PHE A 153 -10.02 -6.96 -5.34
C PHE A 153 -9.74 -7.47 -6.77
N LEU A 154 -8.84 -8.45 -6.91
CA LEU A 154 -8.56 -9.08 -8.21
C LEU A 154 -9.80 -9.77 -8.79
N ARG A 155 -10.62 -10.40 -7.95
CA ARG A 155 -11.90 -11.02 -8.36
C ARG A 155 -12.91 -9.95 -8.80
N PHE A 156 -13.17 -8.94 -7.98
CA PHE A 156 -14.02 -7.79 -8.30
C PHE A 156 -13.64 -7.16 -9.65
N TYR A 157 -12.34 -6.91 -9.86
CA TYR A 157 -11.84 -6.32 -11.09
C TYR A 157 -12.02 -7.25 -12.30
N LYS A 158 -11.81 -8.55 -12.13
CA LYS A 158 -11.95 -9.56 -13.20
C LYS A 158 -13.41 -9.81 -13.59
N GLU A 159 -14.28 -9.92 -12.61
CA GLU A 159 -15.70 -10.21 -12.80
C GLU A 159 -16.49 -8.96 -13.23
N ASP A 160 -15.90 -7.77 -13.09
CA ASP A 160 -16.60 -6.48 -13.26
C ASP A 160 -17.82 -6.42 -12.35
N GLY A 161 -17.70 -6.87 -11.10
CA GLY A 161 -18.80 -6.82 -10.14
C GLY A 161 -19.01 -5.40 -9.61
N CYS A 162 -20.23 -5.08 -9.18
CA CYS A 162 -20.51 -3.83 -8.48
C CYS A 162 -21.33 -4.08 -7.21
N PHE A 163 -21.22 -3.16 -6.25
CA PHE A 163 -22.02 -3.15 -5.02
C PHE A 163 -22.96 -1.93 -4.95
N GLU A 164 -22.96 -1.09 -5.99
CA GLU A 164 -23.80 0.11 -6.10
C GLU A 164 -25.23 -0.26 -6.52
N ALA A 165 -26.21 0.41 -5.92
CA ALA A 165 -27.61 0.01 -6.08
C ALA A 165 -28.13 0.28 -7.50
N GLY A 166 -28.43 -0.80 -8.24
CA GLY A 166 -28.95 -0.74 -9.61
C GLY A 166 -27.87 -0.84 -10.70
N GLU A 167 -26.63 -1.12 -10.33
CA GLU A 167 -25.51 -1.33 -11.25
C GLU A 167 -24.97 -2.75 -11.05
N ASP A 168 -24.92 -3.55 -12.12
CA ASP A 168 -24.27 -4.88 -12.06
C ASP A 168 -22.75 -4.79 -12.27
N HIS A 169 -22.27 -3.68 -12.84
CA HIS A 169 -20.88 -3.51 -13.29
C HIS A 169 -20.25 -2.20 -12.85
N TRP A 170 -19.07 -2.25 -12.22
CA TRP A 170 -18.39 -1.04 -11.74
C TRP A 170 -17.94 -0.15 -12.91
N THR A 171 -17.65 -0.74 -14.08
CA THR A 171 -17.37 0.04 -15.29
C THR A 171 -18.57 0.86 -15.75
N GLN A 172 -19.78 0.31 -15.67
CA GLN A 172 -21.01 1.01 -16.05
C GLN A 172 -21.36 2.11 -15.05
N TRP A 173 -21.27 1.81 -13.75
CA TRP A 173 -21.38 2.79 -12.67
C TRP A 173 -20.42 3.97 -12.87
N LEU A 174 -19.13 3.69 -13.10
CA LEU A 174 -18.12 4.73 -13.25
C LEU A 174 -18.32 5.52 -14.54
N ALA A 175 -18.64 4.88 -15.66
CA ALA A 175 -18.92 5.58 -16.92
C ALA A 175 -20.11 6.54 -16.80
N LYS A 176 -21.19 6.14 -16.11
CA LYS A 176 -22.33 7.01 -15.76
C LYS A 176 -21.90 8.18 -14.87
N ALA A 177 -21.03 7.93 -13.89
CA ALA A 177 -20.54 8.96 -12.98
C ALA A 177 -19.59 9.98 -13.65
N ILE A 178 -18.87 9.57 -14.70
CA ILE A 178 -17.99 10.44 -15.51
C ILE A 178 -18.79 11.42 -16.38
N ASP A 179 -20.00 11.04 -16.81
CA ASP A 179 -20.92 11.84 -17.64
C ASP A 179 -20.26 12.42 -18.92
N LYS A 180 -19.54 11.57 -19.64
CA LYS A 180 -18.91 11.89 -20.95
C LYS A 180 -19.19 10.79 -21.95
N GLU A 181 -19.68 11.19 -23.13
CA GLU A 181 -19.94 10.28 -24.25
C GLU A 181 -18.65 9.56 -24.70
N ASP A 182 -18.78 8.29 -25.11
CA ASP A 182 -17.74 7.46 -25.73
C ASP A 182 -16.41 7.26 -24.96
N VAL A 183 -16.33 7.59 -23.66
CA VAL A 183 -15.16 7.23 -22.83
C VAL A 183 -15.12 5.72 -22.58
N THR A 184 -14.03 5.06 -22.97
CA THR A 184 -13.84 3.61 -22.80
C THR A 184 -12.92 3.31 -21.63
N ILE A 185 -13.38 2.50 -20.67
CA ILE A 185 -12.58 2.01 -19.54
C ILE A 185 -11.84 0.74 -19.96
N ASN A 186 -10.53 0.81 -20.17
CA ASN A 186 -9.74 -0.27 -20.72
C ASN A 186 -9.15 -1.19 -19.65
N ARG A 187 -9.94 -2.20 -19.28
CA ARG A 187 -9.58 -3.17 -18.23
C ARG A 187 -8.41 -4.11 -18.59
N GLU A 188 -8.07 -4.23 -19.87
CA GLU A 188 -7.01 -5.11 -20.40
C GLU A 188 -5.61 -4.47 -20.37
N LYS A 189 -5.50 -3.20 -19.96
CA LYS A 189 -4.25 -2.44 -19.98
C LYS A 189 -3.92 -1.88 -18.60
N VAL A 190 -3.42 -2.74 -17.72
CA VAL A 190 -3.17 -2.47 -16.30
C VAL A 190 -1.70 -2.16 -16.01
N PHE A 191 -1.45 -1.03 -15.36
CA PHE A 191 -0.20 -0.71 -14.66
C PHE A 191 -0.42 -0.81 -13.16
N ILE A 192 0.55 -1.33 -12.40
CA ILE A 192 0.53 -1.33 -10.94
C ILE A 192 1.60 -0.39 -10.41
N GLU A 193 1.23 0.52 -9.52
CA GLU A 193 2.19 1.24 -8.67
C GLU A 193 1.94 0.88 -7.20
N GLY A 194 3.03 0.71 -6.44
CA GLY A 194 2.96 0.59 -4.99
C GLY A 194 4.16 1.23 -4.33
N GLU A 195 3.95 1.92 -3.21
CA GLU A 195 5.02 2.54 -2.41
C GLU A 195 5.14 1.89 -1.04
N SER A 196 6.36 1.79 -0.47
CA SER A 196 6.54 1.26 0.89
C SER A 196 5.81 -0.11 1.03
N ALA A 197 4.92 -0.29 2.01
CA ALA A 197 4.07 -1.50 2.09
C ALA A 197 2.99 -1.64 1.01
N GLY A 198 2.57 -0.56 0.38
CA GLY A 198 1.78 -0.63 -0.85
C GLY A 198 2.49 -1.42 -1.93
N ALA A 199 3.82 -1.34 -2.00
CA ALA A 199 4.59 -2.20 -2.89
C ALA A 199 4.53 -3.69 -2.50
N HIS A 200 4.36 -4.02 -1.22
CA HIS A 200 4.14 -5.41 -0.78
C HIS A 200 2.71 -5.87 -1.09
N ALA A 201 1.70 -4.98 -1.00
CA ALA A 201 0.35 -5.28 -1.46
C ALA A 201 0.33 -5.50 -2.99
N ALA A 202 1.04 -4.67 -3.75
CA ALA A 202 1.26 -4.82 -5.19
C ALA A 202 1.95 -6.15 -5.55
N VAL A 203 3.05 -6.53 -4.86
CA VAL A 203 3.71 -7.83 -5.06
C VAL A 203 2.78 -8.98 -4.67
N THR A 204 1.97 -8.83 -3.62
CA THR A 204 0.95 -9.83 -3.25
C THR A 204 -0.09 -9.96 -4.36
N ALA A 205 -0.58 -8.85 -4.92
CA ALA A 205 -1.53 -8.83 -6.04
C ALA A 205 -0.96 -9.48 -7.30
N MET A 206 0.29 -9.18 -7.67
CA MET A 206 0.97 -9.79 -8.82
C MET A 206 1.05 -11.32 -8.70
N PHE A 207 1.44 -11.82 -7.54
CA PHE A 207 1.62 -13.26 -7.32
C PHE A 207 0.28 -13.98 -7.20
N LEU A 208 -0.73 -13.40 -6.55
CA LEU A 208 -2.09 -13.92 -6.53
C LEU A 208 -2.71 -13.92 -7.94
N ASN A 209 -2.48 -12.87 -8.74
CA ASN A 209 -2.91 -12.83 -10.13
C ASN A 209 -2.31 -13.98 -10.97
N ALA A 210 -1.05 -14.32 -10.71
CA ALA A 210 -0.29 -15.29 -11.49
C ALA A 210 -0.39 -16.75 -10.96
N ASP A 211 -1.06 -17.01 -9.84
CA ASP A 211 -1.24 -18.34 -9.23
C ASP A 211 -1.85 -19.36 -10.21
N LYS A 212 -1.25 -20.55 -10.32
CA LYS A 212 -1.68 -21.66 -11.22
C LYS A 212 -3.06 -22.23 -10.91
N GLY A 213 -3.53 -22.11 -9.66
CA GLY A 213 -4.81 -22.63 -9.20
C GLY A 213 -5.95 -21.67 -9.48
N ASP A 214 -6.12 -20.67 -8.62
CA ASP A 214 -7.25 -19.74 -8.60
C ASP A 214 -6.90 -18.32 -9.11
N GLY A 215 -5.69 -18.12 -9.62
CA GLY A 215 -5.19 -16.79 -10.00
C GLY A 215 -6.05 -16.09 -11.05
N ALA A 216 -6.20 -14.77 -10.92
CA ALA A 216 -7.08 -14.00 -11.78
C ALA A 216 -6.63 -13.97 -13.26
N LYS A 217 -5.32 -14.13 -13.54
CA LYS A 217 -4.71 -14.11 -14.89
C LYS A 217 -4.91 -12.82 -15.69
N LEU A 218 -5.19 -11.70 -15.00
CA LEU A 218 -5.34 -10.38 -15.58
C LEU A 218 -4.05 -9.92 -16.26
N ASN A 219 -4.19 -9.17 -17.36
CA ASN A 219 -3.08 -8.63 -18.13
C ASN A 219 -2.46 -7.40 -17.45
N ILE A 220 -1.50 -7.63 -16.56
CA ILE A 220 -0.71 -6.57 -15.93
C ILE A 220 0.51 -6.30 -16.82
N ASN A 221 0.59 -5.10 -17.40
CA ASN A 221 1.64 -4.72 -18.33
C ASN A 221 2.95 -4.33 -17.64
N ALA A 222 2.87 -3.71 -16.46
CA ALA A 222 4.03 -3.20 -15.73
C ALA A 222 3.74 -3.08 -14.23
N ALA A 223 4.78 -3.17 -13.41
CA ALA A 223 4.75 -2.78 -12.00
C ALA A 223 5.86 -1.76 -11.68
N LEU A 224 5.54 -0.70 -10.93
CA LEU A 224 6.48 0.25 -10.34
C LEU A 224 6.44 0.14 -8.82
N LEU A 225 7.56 -0.26 -8.21
CA LEU A 225 7.69 -0.42 -6.77
C LEU A 225 8.63 0.66 -6.21
N ARG A 226 8.08 1.58 -5.40
CA ARG A 226 8.75 2.78 -4.89
C ARG A 226 9.21 2.53 -3.44
N TYR A 227 10.53 2.51 -3.19
CA TYR A 227 11.17 2.19 -1.90
C TYR A 227 10.45 1.04 -1.15
N PRO A 228 10.34 -0.13 -1.79
CA PRO A 228 9.38 -1.14 -1.39
C PRO A 228 9.70 -1.80 -0.04
N MET A 229 8.67 -1.99 0.80
CA MET A 229 8.74 -2.79 2.02
C MET A 229 8.71 -4.28 1.67
N ILE A 230 9.80 -4.76 1.08
CA ILE A 230 9.96 -6.14 0.62
C ILE A 230 10.04 -7.15 1.78
N ALA A 231 10.61 -6.72 2.90
CA ALA A 231 10.70 -7.48 4.14
C ALA A 231 10.14 -6.63 5.28
N HIS A 232 9.92 -7.28 6.43
CA HIS A 232 9.56 -6.61 7.68
C HIS A 232 10.52 -5.45 8.01
N TYR A 233 10.00 -4.37 8.62
CA TYR A 233 10.81 -3.18 8.95
C TYR A 233 11.99 -3.53 9.88
N GLU A 234 13.19 -3.06 9.55
CA GLU A 234 14.43 -3.35 10.29
C GLU A 234 14.84 -2.18 11.19
N ARG A 235 14.00 -1.89 12.20
CA ARG A 235 14.29 -0.84 13.18
C ARG A 235 14.78 -1.42 14.51
N SER A 236 15.77 -0.76 15.11
CA SER A 236 16.28 -1.13 16.44
C SER A 236 16.57 0.10 17.30
N PHE A 237 16.50 -0.07 18.62
CA PHE A 237 16.98 0.95 19.56
C PHE A 237 18.52 1.00 19.56
N PRO A 238 19.15 2.18 19.55
CA PRO A 238 20.61 2.26 19.59
C PRO A 238 21.16 1.68 20.89
N SER A 239 22.11 0.76 20.78
CA SER A 239 22.62 -0.07 21.90
C SER A 239 23.13 0.73 23.12
N ARG A 240 23.60 1.97 22.90
CA ARG A 240 24.10 2.86 23.95
C ARG A 240 23.03 3.75 24.57
N SER A 241 22.13 4.32 23.76
CA SER A 241 21.16 5.32 24.24
C SER A 241 19.83 4.68 24.68
N LYS A 242 19.50 3.49 24.15
CA LYS A 242 18.22 2.79 24.34
C LYS A 242 17.00 3.71 24.17
N THR A 243 17.14 4.71 23.30
CA THR A 243 16.17 5.79 23.08
C THR A 243 16.06 6.13 21.61
N LEU A 244 14.83 6.44 21.19
CA LEU A 244 14.48 6.89 19.84
C LEU A 244 13.50 8.06 19.95
N SER A 245 13.48 8.96 18.96
CA SER A 245 12.48 10.03 18.93
C SER A 245 11.21 9.58 18.21
N TYR A 246 10.06 9.85 18.80
CA TYR A 246 8.73 9.70 18.21
C TYR A 246 7.94 10.98 18.47
N MET A 247 7.47 11.67 17.42
CA MET A 247 6.70 12.92 17.52
C MET A 247 7.33 14.04 18.37
N GLY A 248 8.66 14.06 18.53
CA GLY A 248 9.36 15.01 19.41
C GLY A 248 9.51 14.54 20.86
N HIS A 249 8.89 13.41 21.22
CA HIS A 249 9.10 12.71 22.49
C HIS A 249 10.34 11.82 22.39
N ASN A 250 11.12 11.71 23.46
CA ASN A 250 12.16 10.69 23.60
C ASN A 250 11.52 9.44 24.20
N VAL A 251 11.50 8.35 23.43
CA VAL A 251 10.93 7.07 23.86
C VAL A 251 12.05 6.14 24.29
N PHE A 252 11.93 5.56 25.49
CA PHE A 252 12.85 4.53 25.95
C PHE A 252 12.41 3.15 25.44
N GLU A 253 13.39 2.29 25.18
CA GLU A 253 13.17 0.90 24.73
C GLU A 253 12.21 0.14 25.64
N ALA A 254 12.30 0.33 26.96
CA ALA A 254 11.43 -0.32 27.94
C ALA A 254 9.95 0.09 27.79
N ASP A 255 9.67 1.39 27.58
CA ASP A 255 8.31 1.90 27.39
C ASP A 255 7.71 1.39 26.09
N ALA A 256 8.52 1.36 25.03
CA ALA A 256 8.10 0.84 23.73
C ALA A 256 7.81 -0.67 23.79
N ILE A 257 8.65 -1.46 24.45
CA ILE A 257 8.42 -2.89 24.69
C ILE A 257 7.14 -3.10 25.52
N HIS A 258 6.94 -2.33 26.59
CA HIS A 258 5.75 -2.45 27.44
C HIS A 258 4.47 -2.18 26.63
N GLN A 259 4.42 -1.06 25.90
CA GLN A 259 3.27 -0.67 25.10
C GLN A 259 3.01 -1.64 23.94
N ALA A 260 4.06 -2.07 23.23
CA ALA A 260 3.94 -3.07 22.16
C ALA A 260 3.43 -4.42 22.70
N SER A 261 3.90 -4.84 23.87
CA SER A 261 3.43 -6.07 24.53
C SER A 261 1.95 -5.98 24.92
N ALA A 262 1.48 -4.81 25.38
CA ALA A 262 0.07 -4.57 25.69
C ALA A 262 -0.81 -4.65 24.44
N ILE A 263 -0.38 -4.07 23.32
CA ILE A 263 -1.06 -4.19 22.02
C ILE A 263 -1.16 -5.66 21.60
N VAL A 264 -0.05 -6.42 21.67
CA VAL A 264 -0.04 -7.85 21.33
C VAL A 264 -1.00 -8.64 22.22
N ALA A 265 -0.98 -8.39 23.53
CA ALA A 265 -1.84 -9.10 24.50
C ALA A 265 -3.33 -8.82 24.27
N GLU A 266 -3.73 -7.57 24.00
CA GLU A 266 -5.15 -7.25 23.73
C GLU A 266 -5.59 -7.83 22.37
N ILE A 267 -4.75 -7.75 21.33
CA ILE A 267 -5.02 -8.44 20.05
C ILE A 267 -5.20 -9.94 20.26
N GLU A 268 -4.38 -10.60 21.07
CA GLU A 268 -4.55 -12.03 21.39
C GLU A 268 -5.84 -12.34 22.16
N VAL A 269 -6.28 -11.47 23.08
CA VAL A 269 -7.55 -11.62 23.80
C VAL A 269 -8.71 -11.51 22.81
N LEU A 270 -8.73 -10.46 22.00
CA LEU A 270 -9.73 -10.25 20.95
C LEU A 270 -9.73 -11.40 19.92
N GLN A 271 -8.56 -11.92 19.57
CA GLN A 271 -8.37 -13.08 18.68
C GLN A 271 -9.04 -14.34 19.24
N LYS A 272 -8.83 -14.65 20.52
CA LYS A 272 -9.44 -15.80 21.22
C LYS A 272 -10.97 -15.68 21.32
N LEU A 273 -11.51 -14.46 21.31
CA LEU A 273 -12.94 -14.17 21.31
C LEU A 273 -13.57 -14.10 19.92
N GLY A 274 -12.76 -14.08 18.84
CA GLY A 274 -13.24 -13.81 17.48
C GLY A 274 -13.67 -12.36 17.25
N LEU A 275 -13.17 -11.43 18.07
CA LEU A 275 -13.59 -10.02 18.16
C LEU A 275 -12.48 -9.00 17.78
N VAL A 276 -11.44 -9.42 17.05
CA VAL A 276 -10.47 -8.45 16.49
C VAL A 276 -11.21 -7.54 15.49
N PRO A 277 -11.25 -6.21 15.68
CA PRO A 277 -11.98 -5.32 14.79
C PRO A 277 -11.19 -5.12 13.49
N THR A 278 -11.81 -5.06 12.33
CA THR A 278 -11.08 -4.72 11.10
C THR A 278 -10.91 -3.21 10.99
N ARG A 279 -9.71 -2.79 10.58
CA ARG A 279 -9.41 -1.41 10.18
C ARG A 279 -9.19 -1.37 8.68
N ALA A 280 -10.18 -0.93 7.91
CA ALA A 280 -10.06 -0.77 6.46
C ALA A 280 -9.23 0.45 6.04
N ARG A 281 -9.22 1.49 6.89
CA ARG A 281 -8.57 2.78 6.64
C ARG A 281 -7.93 3.35 7.89
N GLY A 282 -6.89 4.15 7.72
CA GLY A 282 -6.36 5.03 8.76
C GLY A 282 -5.74 6.27 8.14
N TYR A 283 -5.97 7.44 8.72
CA TYR A 283 -5.45 8.71 8.22
C TYR A 283 -4.34 9.20 9.15
N ALA A 284 -3.14 9.46 8.62
CA ALA A 284 -2.06 9.98 9.44
C ALA A 284 -2.46 11.36 10.02
N PRO A 285 -2.01 11.74 11.23
CA PRO A 285 -1.20 11.02 12.20
C PRO A 285 -1.95 10.09 13.16
N GLU A 286 -3.23 9.79 12.92
CA GLU A 286 -3.95 8.84 13.74
C GLU A 286 -3.29 7.46 13.67
N TYR A 287 -3.35 6.71 14.77
CA TYR A 287 -2.77 5.37 14.88
C TYR A 287 -1.27 5.28 14.59
N MET A 288 -0.45 6.32 14.49
CA MET A 288 0.94 6.13 14.07
C MET A 288 1.87 5.60 15.16
N ALA A 289 1.33 5.13 16.29
CA ALA A 289 2.09 4.66 17.44
C ALA A 289 2.43 3.16 17.37
N PRO A 290 1.49 2.22 17.13
CA PRO A 290 1.82 0.80 16.95
C PRO A 290 2.85 0.58 15.84
N ALA A 291 2.89 1.49 14.88
CA ALA A 291 3.88 1.58 13.82
C ALA A 291 5.31 1.64 14.33
N PHE A 292 5.56 2.68 15.11
CA PHE A 292 6.80 2.90 15.81
C PHE A 292 7.09 1.76 16.77
N LEU A 293 6.12 1.41 17.61
CA LEU A 293 6.25 0.44 18.69
C LEU A 293 6.58 -0.96 18.16
N LEU A 294 5.78 -1.49 17.23
CA LEU A 294 5.91 -2.87 16.74
C LEU A 294 7.14 -3.06 15.84
N SER A 295 7.55 -2.05 15.08
CA SER A 295 8.78 -2.11 14.28
C SER A 295 10.04 -1.99 15.13
N THR A 296 10.09 -1.06 16.10
CA THR A 296 11.25 -0.90 17.00
C THR A 296 11.50 -2.09 17.92
N THR A 297 10.45 -2.86 18.23
CA THR A 297 10.48 -3.99 19.16
C THR A 297 10.49 -5.35 18.48
N GLY A 298 10.30 -5.42 17.17
CA GLY A 298 10.22 -6.66 16.39
C GLY A 298 8.90 -7.45 16.54
N PHE A 299 8.00 -7.07 17.46
CA PHE A 299 6.67 -7.70 17.63
C PHE A 299 5.82 -7.65 16.36
N TRP A 300 6.12 -6.71 15.46
CA TRP A 300 5.65 -6.67 14.08
C TRP A 300 5.55 -8.04 13.41
N LYS A 301 6.68 -8.78 13.34
CA LYS A 301 6.77 -10.01 12.57
C LYS A 301 5.81 -11.07 13.09
N TYR A 302 5.71 -11.16 14.43
CA TYR A 302 4.73 -12.01 15.08
C TYR A 302 3.30 -11.61 14.68
N LEU A 303 2.95 -10.32 14.76
CA LEU A 303 1.60 -9.86 14.46
C LEU A 303 1.18 -10.00 13.00
N PHE A 304 2.10 -10.00 12.03
CA PHE A 304 1.75 -10.21 10.62
C PHE A 304 1.77 -11.68 10.18
N GLN A 305 2.61 -12.51 10.79
CA GLN A 305 2.74 -13.93 10.45
C GLN A 305 1.96 -14.87 11.38
N ARG A 306 1.27 -14.33 12.39
CA ARG A 306 0.39 -15.09 13.30
C ARG A 306 -0.64 -15.92 12.54
N ARG A 307 -0.65 -17.23 12.78
CA ARG A 307 -1.60 -18.19 12.20
C ARG A 307 -2.73 -18.47 13.17
N HIS A 308 -3.96 -18.51 12.67
CA HIS A 308 -5.16 -18.78 13.46
C HIS A 308 -6.00 -19.85 12.79
N GLN A 309 -6.69 -20.66 13.60
CA GLN A 309 -7.74 -21.53 13.08
C GLN A 309 -8.93 -20.65 12.70
N CYS A 310 -9.07 -20.37 11.40
CA CYS A 310 -10.31 -19.85 10.87
C CYS A 310 -11.41 -20.91 11.09
N SER A 311 -12.56 -20.51 11.60
CA SER A 311 -13.68 -21.41 11.95
C SER A 311 -14.31 -22.13 10.74
N SER A 312 -13.85 -21.83 9.52
CA SER A 312 -14.20 -22.52 8.28
C SER A 312 -13.56 -23.91 8.11
N GLY A 313 -12.53 -24.25 8.91
CA GLY A 313 -11.86 -25.56 8.84
C GLY A 313 -11.09 -25.83 7.54
N LEU A 314 -10.98 -24.84 6.65
CA LEU A 314 -10.20 -24.93 5.42
C LEU A 314 -8.69 -24.95 5.73
N PRO A 315 -7.87 -25.67 4.95
CA PRO A 315 -6.42 -25.63 5.10
C PRO A 315 -5.90 -24.20 4.96
N SER A 316 -5.15 -23.72 5.95
CA SER A 316 -4.48 -22.42 5.84
C SER A 316 -3.35 -22.53 4.81
N ASP A 317 -3.47 -21.84 3.68
CA ASP A 317 -2.37 -21.72 2.73
C ASP A 317 -1.21 -20.95 3.40
N GLU A 318 -0.03 -21.57 3.48
CA GLU A 318 1.14 -20.92 4.07
C GLU A 318 1.54 -19.66 3.30
N ARG A 319 1.19 -19.57 2.01
CA ARG A 319 1.50 -18.45 1.10
C ARG A 319 0.75 -17.17 1.45
N ASP A 320 -0.31 -17.26 2.24
CA ASP A 320 -1.04 -16.10 2.75
C ASP A 320 -0.28 -15.39 3.89
N TYR A 321 0.74 -16.01 4.50
CA TYR A 321 1.46 -15.47 5.68
C TYR A 321 2.89 -15.00 5.40
N MET A 322 3.24 -14.84 4.12
CA MET A 322 4.60 -14.58 3.63
C MET A 322 4.85 -13.10 3.33
N ASP A 323 6.06 -12.62 3.67
CA ASP A 323 6.61 -11.38 3.11
C ASP A 323 7.03 -11.54 1.63
N CYS A 324 7.47 -10.46 0.96
CA CYS A 324 7.80 -10.53 -0.47
C CYS A 324 9.01 -11.41 -0.79
N LEU A 325 9.99 -11.53 0.13
CA LEU A 325 11.14 -12.42 -0.05
C LEU A 325 10.70 -13.87 0.00
N GLU A 326 9.92 -14.22 1.03
CA GLU A 326 9.35 -15.56 1.18
C GLU A 326 8.43 -15.91 0.01
N ARG A 327 7.60 -14.95 -0.44
CA ARG A 327 6.68 -15.12 -1.57
C ARG A 327 7.43 -15.36 -2.87
N ALA A 328 8.49 -14.59 -3.17
CA ALA A 328 9.31 -14.77 -4.36
C ALA A 328 9.92 -16.18 -4.44
N GLU A 329 10.45 -16.69 -3.33
CA GLU A 329 11.07 -18.02 -3.27
C GLU A 329 10.05 -19.16 -3.28
N LYS A 330 9.10 -19.14 -2.33
CA LYS A 330 8.21 -20.28 -2.04
C LYS A 330 7.07 -20.43 -3.05
N CYS A 331 6.71 -19.38 -3.80
CA CYS A 331 5.67 -19.47 -4.82
C CYS A 331 6.18 -19.93 -6.20
N SER A 332 7.48 -20.16 -6.36
CA SER A 332 8.13 -20.46 -7.65
C SER A 332 7.53 -21.65 -8.41
N THR A 333 7.07 -22.68 -7.70
CA THR A 333 6.39 -23.84 -8.29
C THR A 333 4.90 -23.61 -8.56
N THR A 334 4.26 -22.66 -7.88
CA THR A 334 2.81 -22.44 -7.89
C THR A 334 2.37 -21.23 -8.74
N VAL A 335 3.29 -20.38 -9.17
CA VAL A 335 3.03 -19.21 -10.03
C VAL A 335 3.38 -19.50 -11.49
N GLU A 336 2.60 -18.94 -12.42
CA GLU A 336 2.95 -18.88 -13.85
C GLU A 336 3.75 -17.60 -14.14
N SER A 337 5.04 -17.77 -14.45
CA SER A 337 5.99 -16.70 -14.80
C SER A 337 5.40 -15.67 -15.78
N ARG A 338 4.79 -16.14 -16.86
CA ARG A 338 4.15 -15.32 -17.92
C ARG A 338 3.05 -14.36 -17.47
N HIS A 339 2.48 -14.52 -16.27
CA HIS A 339 1.42 -13.67 -15.72
C HIS A 339 1.95 -12.68 -14.66
N LEU A 340 3.25 -12.69 -14.39
CA LEU A 340 3.92 -11.66 -13.60
C LEU A 340 4.37 -10.51 -14.53
N PRO A 341 4.11 -9.23 -14.21
CA PRO A 341 4.55 -8.11 -15.04
C PRO A 341 6.07 -7.88 -14.95
N PRO A 342 6.69 -7.23 -15.97
CA PRO A 342 7.96 -6.52 -15.80
C PRO A 342 7.91 -5.55 -14.62
N ILE A 343 9.00 -5.46 -13.85
CA ILE A 343 9.08 -4.64 -12.63
C ILE A 343 10.15 -3.57 -12.75
N VAL A 344 9.75 -2.33 -12.55
CA VAL A 344 10.63 -1.18 -12.30
C VAL A 344 10.67 -0.90 -10.81
N MET A 345 11.87 -0.76 -10.24
CA MET A 345 12.05 -0.40 -8.84
C MET A 345 13.03 0.75 -8.72
N TYR A 346 12.78 1.65 -7.77
CA TYR A 346 13.81 2.56 -7.26
C TYR A 346 13.70 2.64 -5.74
N HIS A 347 14.82 2.89 -5.08
CA HIS A 347 14.88 2.83 -3.62
C HIS A 347 15.97 3.77 -3.11
N GLY A 348 15.65 4.60 -2.12
CA GLY A 348 16.63 5.39 -1.37
C GLY A 348 17.70 4.49 -0.77
N HIS A 349 18.96 4.80 -1.01
CA HIS A 349 20.09 3.96 -0.59
C HIS A 349 20.21 3.86 0.93
N ASP A 350 19.83 4.92 1.65
CA ASP A 350 20.02 5.09 3.08
C ASP A 350 18.72 4.84 3.87
N ASP A 351 17.80 4.06 3.28
CA ASP A 351 16.56 3.66 3.92
C ASP A 351 16.83 2.70 5.10
N LEU A 352 16.88 3.26 6.31
CA LEU A 352 17.04 2.50 7.56
C LEU A 352 15.76 1.76 8.01
N ASN A 353 14.64 1.97 7.32
CA ASN A 353 13.34 1.43 7.71
C ASN A 353 12.98 0.20 6.87
N CYS A 354 13.17 0.30 5.56
CA CYS A 354 13.03 -0.76 4.57
C CYS A 354 14.36 -0.93 3.84
N PRO A 355 15.37 -1.63 4.37
CA PRO A 355 16.72 -1.58 3.82
C PRO A 355 16.83 -1.91 2.33
N TYR A 356 17.56 -1.07 1.59
CA TYR A 356 17.85 -1.24 0.15
C TYR A 356 18.25 -2.67 -0.21
N HIS A 357 19.11 -3.29 0.61
CA HIS A 357 19.63 -4.64 0.38
C HIS A 357 18.54 -5.72 0.33
N ASN A 358 17.39 -5.53 0.98
CA ASN A 358 16.25 -6.44 0.86
C ASN A 358 15.59 -6.33 -0.53
N THR A 359 15.55 -5.14 -1.12
CA THR A 359 15.04 -4.95 -2.50
C THR A 359 15.99 -5.54 -3.53
N GLU A 360 17.30 -5.39 -3.33
CA GLU A 360 18.30 -6.05 -4.16
C GLU A 360 18.20 -7.58 -4.06
N LYS A 361 18.05 -8.13 -2.85
CA LYS A 361 17.80 -9.55 -2.62
C LYS A 361 16.51 -10.02 -3.32
N PHE A 362 15.43 -9.24 -3.30
CA PHE A 362 14.19 -9.57 -4.02
C PHE A 362 14.40 -9.63 -5.53
N LYS A 363 15.09 -8.65 -6.14
CA LYS A 363 15.50 -8.71 -7.56
C LYS A 363 16.27 -9.99 -7.87
N GLN A 364 17.24 -10.36 -7.02
CA GLN A 364 18.02 -11.59 -7.19
C GLN A 364 17.14 -12.86 -7.10
N LEU A 365 16.20 -12.92 -6.14
CA LEU A 365 15.25 -14.04 -6.01
C LEU A 365 14.33 -14.15 -7.23
N LEU A 366 13.84 -13.03 -7.75
CA LEU A 366 13.01 -12.99 -8.96
C LEU A 366 13.75 -13.54 -10.19
N MET A 367 14.98 -13.07 -10.43
CA MET A 367 15.84 -13.58 -11.52
C MET A 367 16.18 -15.06 -11.35
N LYS A 368 16.42 -15.52 -10.11
CA LYS A 368 16.75 -16.91 -9.79
C LYS A 368 15.56 -17.86 -10.02
N TYR A 369 14.36 -17.47 -9.60
CA TYR A 369 13.20 -18.36 -9.54
C TYR A 369 12.21 -18.21 -10.71
N TYR A 370 12.25 -17.10 -11.45
CA TYR A 370 11.45 -16.88 -12.67
C TYR A 370 12.33 -16.32 -13.81
N PRO A 371 13.45 -17.00 -14.19
CA PRO A 371 14.41 -16.50 -15.18
C PRO A 371 13.80 -16.30 -16.58
N GLU A 372 12.69 -16.99 -16.89
CA GLU A 372 11.94 -16.79 -18.14
C GLU A 372 11.23 -15.43 -18.21
N GLN A 373 10.92 -14.83 -17.06
CA GLN A 373 10.20 -13.55 -16.97
C GLN A 373 11.12 -12.39 -16.56
N TYR A 374 12.14 -12.64 -15.73
CA TYR A 374 12.97 -11.59 -15.14
C TYR A 374 14.44 -11.66 -15.60
N VAL A 375 14.74 -10.84 -16.60
CA VAL A 375 16.09 -10.56 -17.09
C VAL A 375 16.49 -9.16 -16.62
N GLU A 376 17.68 -9.05 -16.03
CA GLU A 376 18.18 -7.81 -15.45
C GLU A 376 18.35 -6.71 -16.50
N ASN A 377 17.82 -5.52 -16.22
CA ASN A 377 17.80 -4.36 -17.12
C ASN A 377 17.02 -4.55 -18.43
N GLU A 378 16.30 -5.68 -18.57
CA GLU A 378 15.36 -5.91 -19.66
C GLU A 378 13.92 -5.93 -19.16
N THR A 379 13.62 -6.73 -18.12
CA THR A 379 12.28 -6.86 -17.53
C THR A 379 12.24 -6.71 -16.00
N VAL A 380 13.40 -6.73 -15.32
CA VAL A 380 13.52 -6.30 -13.92
C VAL A 380 14.59 -5.22 -13.76
N PHE A 381 14.21 -4.10 -13.17
CA PHE A 381 15.05 -2.93 -12.96
C PHE A 381 15.08 -2.56 -11.47
N LEU A 382 16.25 -2.19 -10.97
CA LEU A 382 16.41 -1.58 -9.65
C LEU A 382 17.39 -0.42 -9.76
N GLU A 383 16.96 0.77 -9.36
CA GLU A 383 17.77 1.97 -9.33
C GLU A 383 17.98 2.45 -7.89
N PRO A 384 19.21 2.34 -7.32
CA PRO A 384 19.54 2.97 -6.05
C PRO A 384 19.53 4.49 -6.21
N VAL A 385 18.83 5.19 -5.32
CA VAL A 385 18.79 6.66 -5.29
C VAL A 385 19.69 7.12 -4.15
N THR A 386 20.79 7.77 -4.49
CA THR A 386 21.83 8.27 -3.56
C THR A 386 21.92 9.81 -3.55
N PHE A 387 21.08 10.48 -4.33
CA PHE A 387 21.09 11.93 -4.49
C PHE A 387 19.74 12.41 -5.04
N LEU A 388 19.35 13.64 -4.68
CA LEU A 388 18.13 14.30 -5.16
C LEU A 388 18.44 15.71 -5.70
N ASN A 389 17.88 16.04 -6.86
CA ASN A 389 17.94 17.36 -7.50
C ASN A 389 16.90 18.35 -6.93
N GLU A 390 15.91 17.85 -6.18
CA GLU A 390 14.94 18.63 -5.42
C GLU A 390 14.77 18.02 -4.02
N LYS A 391 14.52 18.84 -3.00
CA LYS A 391 14.15 18.34 -1.65
C LYS A 391 12.82 18.93 -1.25
N ALA A 392 11.84 18.07 -1.00
CA ALA A 392 10.45 18.47 -0.71
C ALA A 392 9.85 19.44 -1.76
N GLY A 393 10.26 19.35 -3.02
CA GLY A 393 9.80 20.22 -4.11
C GLY A 393 10.48 21.59 -4.16
N LEU A 394 11.54 21.81 -3.39
CA LEU A 394 12.43 22.97 -3.51
C LEU A 394 13.56 22.65 -4.49
N GLU A 395 13.89 23.60 -5.38
CA GLU A 395 15.01 23.44 -6.34
C GLU A 395 16.36 23.59 -5.63
N GLY A 396 17.37 22.81 -6.04
CA GLY A 396 18.75 22.89 -5.54
C GLY A 396 19.42 21.53 -5.34
N ASN A 397 20.74 21.47 -5.24
CA ASN A 397 21.45 20.22 -4.97
C ASN A 397 21.33 19.86 -3.47
N TYR A 398 20.57 18.82 -3.13
CA TYR A 398 20.33 18.45 -1.73
C TYR A 398 21.08 17.18 -1.28
N SER A 399 21.03 16.95 0.03
CA SER A 399 21.82 15.98 0.81
C SER A 399 22.00 14.59 0.17
N PRO A 400 23.17 13.94 0.37
CA PRO A 400 23.41 12.56 -0.05
C PRO A 400 22.62 11.49 0.74
N GLU A 401 21.91 11.85 1.82
CA GLU A 401 21.13 10.91 2.63
C GLU A 401 19.71 10.77 2.07
N VAL A 402 19.46 9.68 1.33
CA VAL A 402 18.15 9.38 0.73
C VAL A 402 17.51 8.19 1.44
N GLY A 403 16.75 8.49 2.50
CA GLY A 403 16.00 7.51 3.29
C GLY A 403 14.59 7.19 2.75
N HIS A 404 13.72 6.65 3.60
CA HIS A 404 12.34 6.25 3.24
C HIS A 404 11.44 7.42 2.82
N GLY A 405 10.52 7.20 1.87
CA GLY A 405 9.40 8.12 1.60
C GLY A 405 9.82 9.51 1.10
N PHE A 406 10.81 9.56 0.21
CA PHE A 406 11.47 10.80 -0.22
C PHE A 406 10.86 11.47 -1.46
N ASP A 407 10.07 10.75 -2.27
CA ASP A 407 9.70 11.19 -3.62
C ASP A 407 8.39 11.98 -3.72
N TYR A 408 7.59 12.03 -2.65
CA TYR A 408 6.21 12.55 -2.65
C TYR A 408 6.04 13.90 -3.38
N ALA A 409 7.00 14.82 -3.19
CA ALA A 409 7.00 16.17 -3.74
C ALA A 409 7.71 16.31 -5.10
N LEU A 410 8.53 15.32 -5.47
CA LEU A 410 9.51 15.45 -6.54
C LEU A 410 8.84 15.48 -7.91
N ARG A 411 9.47 16.21 -8.84
CA ARG A 411 8.99 16.31 -10.22
C ARG A 411 9.73 15.34 -11.14
N GLY A 412 8.98 14.62 -11.97
CA GLY A 412 9.53 13.66 -12.92
C GLY A 412 10.45 14.30 -13.98
N ASP A 413 10.30 15.59 -14.29
CA ASP A 413 11.16 16.31 -15.23
C ASP A 413 12.46 16.85 -14.63
N ARG A 414 12.55 16.91 -13.28
CA ARG A 414 13.69 17.42 -12.53
C ARG A 414 14.57 16.31 -11.96
N GLU A 415 13.98 15.15 -11.64
CA GLU A 415 14.68 14.00 -11.09
C GLU A 415 15.03 12.94 -12.16
N PRO A 416 16.32 12.71 -12.48
CA PRO A 416 16.72 11.78 -13.53
C PRO A 416 16.32 10.33 -13.26
N PHE A 417 16.24 9.92 -11.99
CA PHE A 417 15.83 8.57 -11.62
C PHE A 417 14.32 8.35 -11.82
N LEU A 418 13.48 9.33 -11.44
CA LEU A 418 12.04 9.28 -11.72
C LEU A 418 11.78 9.27 -13.22
N LYS A 419 12.48 10.13 -13.98
CA LYS A 419 12.38 10.15 -15.43
C LYS A 419 12.68 8.78 -16.03
N ARG A 420 13.82 8.17 -15.66
CA ARG A 420 14.21 6.82 -16.11
C ARG A 420 13.23 5.74 -15.64
N ALA A 421 12.64 5.87 -14.46
CA ALA A 421 11.65 4.91 -13.96
C ALA A 421 10.38 4.92 -14.83
N TYR A 422 9.79 6.09 -15.07
CA TYR A 422 8.61 6.21 -15.93
C TYR A 422 8.93 5.91 -17.41
N GLU A 423 10.09 6.32 -17.94
CA GLU A 423 10.56 5.91 -19.28
C GLU A 423 10.74 4.39 -19.43
N ARG A 424 10.92 3.63 -18.34
CA ARG A 424 10.91 2.16 -18.35
C ARG A 424 9.49 1.61 -18.27
N VAL A 425 8.60 2.20 -17.45
CA VAL A 425 7.18 1.83 -17.41
C VAL A 425 6.52 2.01 -18.79
N ASP A 426 6.78 3.15 -19.44
CA ASP A 426 6.19 3.52 -20.74
C ASP A 426 6.58 2.56 -21.89
N ARG A 427 7.64 1.76 -21.73
CA ARG A 427 8.01 0.68 -22.69
C ARG A 427 7.04 -0.49 -22.68
N PHE A 428 6.43 -0.77 -21.53
CA PHE A 428 5.53 -1.90 -21.31
C PHE A 428 4.07 -1.46 -21.25
N TRP A 429 3.81 -0.27 -20.70
CA TRP A 429 2.50 0.36 -20.62
C TRP A 429 2.52 1.71 -21.38
N PRO A 430 2.63 1.70 -22.72
CA PRO A 430 2.67 2.93 -23.52
C PRO A 430 1.34 3.71 -23.41
N GLU A 431 1.30 4.94 -23.90
CA GLU A 431 0.05 5.71 -24.01
C GLU A 431 -0.99 4.97 -24.88
N CYS A 432 -2.29 5.20 -24.63
CA CYS A 432 -3.34 4.75 -25.55
C CYS A 432 -3.38 5.68 -26.77
N LYS A 433 -3.54 5.10 -27.96
CA LYS A 433 -3.78 5.83 -29.21
C LYS A 433 -5.26 5.91 -29.51
#